data_AF-A0A7C5XY62-F1
#
_entry.id   AF-A0A7C5XY62-F1
#
_cell.length_a   1.000
_cell.length_b   1.000
_cell.length_c   1.000
_cell.angle_alpha   90.00
_cell.angle_beta   90.00
_cell.angle_gamma   90.00
#
_symmetry.space_group_name_H-M   'P 1'
#
loop_
_entity.id
_entity.type
_entity.pdbx_description
1 polymer ?
#
loop_
_entity_poly.entity_id
_entity_poly.type
_entity_poly.pdbx_seq_one_letter_code
_entity_poly.pdbx_strand_id
1 'polypeptide(L)'
;MLYEWYSGSDEDKRIPALLSRIRDEEGDVPKVESVPQLKELLKQEHDPNWRAFILKMIADRYNREERIEESVRYYRLAHDSFDPLAPNFLDVVGTYCSALYRLIGDFYLDSDSPEDLFVATVSILSYWDELDFDVFERSMVLSWLVNGLQQLGHHFRAEVFYRAALAVALAAHHVDSDDPAILESLLYAYFNCDQVGRAREVYEMVLERSERYEYRDRVIQFVKDRMGDGV
;
A
#
# COMPACT_ATOMS: atom_id res chain seq x y z
N MET A 1 -13.97 -14.58 27.45
CA MET A 1 -12.75 -14.17 28.19
C MET A 1 -12.53 -12.68 27.91
N LEU A 2 -12.05 -11.88 28.87
CA LEU A 2 -11.80 -10.44 28.61
C LEU A 2 -10.55 -10.34 27.69
N TYR A 3 -10.69 -9.75 26.50
CA TYR A 3 -9.63 -9.53 25.49
C TYR A 3 -9.12 -10.77 24.71
N GLU A 4 -10.02 -11.57 24.13
CA GLU A 4 -9.68 -12.72 23.26
C GLU A 4 -8.90 -12.32 21.99
N TRP A 5 -8.93 -11.05 21.61
CA TRP A 5 -8.21 -10.50 20.46
C TRP A 5 -6.71 -10.27 20.73
N TYR A 6 -6.23 -10.36 21.99
CA TYR A 6 -4.85 -10.07 22.35
C TYR A 6 -4.06 -11.32 22.75
N SER A 7 -3.02 -11.59 21.95
CA SER A 7 -2.12 -12.74 22.03
C SER A 7 -0.66 -12.35 22.30
N GLY A 8 -0.42 -11.12 22.79
CA GLY A 8 0.93 -10.60 23.05
C GLY A 8 1.52 -11.09 24.37
N SER A 9 2.65 -10.51 24.77
CA SER A 9 3.46 -11.03 25.89
C SER A 9 2.87 -10.75 27.28
N ASP A 10 1.84 -9.92 27.39
CA ASP A 10 1.27 -9.51 28.68
C ASP A 10 0.26 -10.52 29.24
N GLU A 11 0.71 -11.25 30.26
CA GLU A 11 -0.10 -12.22 31.01
C GLU A 11 -1.16 -11.54 31.90
N ASP A 12 -0.87 -10.34 32.42
CA ASP A 12 -1.73 -9.61 33.36
C ASP A 12 -2.86 -8.82 32.67
N LYS A 13 -2.91 -8.82 31.34
CA LYS A 13 -3.90 -8.14 30.49
C LYS A 13 -4.02 -6.62 30.73
N ARG A 14 -2.95 -5.98 31.21
CA ARG A 14 -2.81 -4.53 31.33
C ARG A 14 -2.65 -3.84 29.98
N ILE A 15 -1.83 -4.41 29.08
CA ILE A 15 -1.61 -3.90 27.72
C ILE A 15 -2.93 -3.87 26.93
N PRO A 16 -3.67 -4.98 26.76
CA PRO A 16 -4.93 -4.93 26.03
C PRO A 16 -5.98 -4.04 26.69
N ALA A 17 -6.03 -3.96 28.02
CA ALA A 17 -6.93 -3.04 28.72
C ALA A 17 -6.61 -1.57 28.43
N LEU A 18 -5.32 -1.20 28.44
CA LEU A 18 -4.89 0.16 28.12
C LEU A 18 -5.07 0.50 26.64
N LEU A 19 -4.82 -0.45 25.73
CA LEU A 19 -5.09 -0.29 24.31
C LEU A 19 -6.59 -0.07 24.05
N SER A 20 -7.46 -0.87 24.67
CA SER A 20 -8.92 -0.65 24.60
C SER A 20 -9.30 0.73 25.11
N ARG A 21 -8.79 1.14 26.28
CA ARG A 21 -9.09 2.46 26.84
C ARG A 21 -8.66 3.60 25.90
N ILE A 22 -7.45 3.52 25.32
CA ILE A 22 -6.97 4.51 24.36
C ILE A 22 -7.92 4.59 23.16
N ARG A 23 -8.33 3.44 22.60
CA ARG A 23 -9.28 3.41 21.46
C ARG A 23 -10.64 3.97 21.85
N ASP A 24 -11.14 3.67 23.04
CA ASP A 24 -12.43 4.19 23.53
C ASP A 24 -12.40 5.72 23.75
N GLU A 25 -11.29 6.25 24.27
CA GLU A 25 -11.10 7.70 24.48
C GLU A 25 -10.91 8.48 23.16
N GLU A 26 -10.37 7.82 22.13
CA GLU A 26 -10.15 8.37 20.80
C GLU A 26 -11.38 8.27 19.90
N GLY A 27 -12.19 7.23 20.08
CA GLY A 27 -13.21 6.83 19.12
C GLY A 27 -12.54 6.46 17.79
N ASP A 28 -13.09 6.97 16.69
CA ASP A 28 -12.58 6.70 15.34
C ASP A 28 -11.37 7.56 14.96
N VAL A 29 -10.98 8.52 15.81
CA VAL A 29 -9.96 9.53 15.48
C VAL A 29 -8.74 9.38 16.38
N PRO A 30 -7.61 8.84 15.86
CA PRO A 30 -6.37 8.75 16.61
C PRO A 30 -5.86 10.12 17.05
N LYS A 31 -5.38 10.22 18.30
CA LYS A 31 -4.93 11.48 18.92
C LYS A 31 -3.44 11.41 19.23
N VAL A 32 -2.69 12.43 18.82
CA VAL A 32 -1.23 12.48 19.06
C VAL A 32 -0.88 12.54 20.55
N GLU A 33 -1.81 13.01 21.38
CA GLU A 33 -1.69 13.13 22.83
C GLU A 33 -1.52 11.77 23.53
N SER A 34 -1.95 10.66 22.91
CA SER A 34 -1.78 9.32 23.48
C SER A 34 -0.44 8.67 23.10
N VAL A 35 0.36 9.28 22.21
CA VAL A 35 1.69 8.75 21.83
C VAL A 35 2.61 8.47 23.03
N PRO A 36 2.72 9.33 24.07
CA PRO A 36 3.52 9.02 25.25
C PRO A 36 3.08 7.74 25.96
N GLN A 37 1.77 7.48 26.04
CA GLN A 37 1.23 6.27 26.66
C GLN A 37 1.54 5.03 25.82
N LEU A 38 1.40 5.12 24.50
CA LEU A 38 1.76 4.04 23.58
C LEU A 38 3.26 3.71 23.63
N LYS A 39 4.13 4.71 23.75
CA LYS A 39 5.57 4.50 23.94
C LYS A 39 5.90 3.81 25.24
N GLU A 40 5.10 4.01 26.29
CA GLU A 40 5.27 3.29 27.55
C GLU A 40 4.81 1.84 27.43
N LEU A 41 3.71 1.58 26.73
CA LEU A 41 3.27 0.21 26.40
C LEU A 41 4.33 -0.53 25.57
N LEU A 42 4.95 0.15 24.60
CA LEU A 42 5.99 -0.43 23.75
C LEU A 42 7.23 -0.88 24.54
N LYS A 43 7.50 -0.33 25.73
CA LYS A 43 8.59 -0.81 26.59
C LYS A 43 8.26 -2.12 27.31
N GLN A 44 6.97 -2.40 27.49
CA GLN A 44 6.46 -3.55 28.23
C GLN A 44 6.09 -4.71 27.30
N GLU A 45 5.67 -4.41 26.07
CA GLU A 45 5.36 -5.43 25.08
C GLU A 45 6.63 -6.06 24.51
N HIS A 46 6.72 -7.38 24.55
CA HIS A 46 7.86 -8.15 24.06
C HIS A 46 7.51 -9.00 22.85
N ASP A 47 6.22 -9.22 22.56
CA ASP A 47 5.82 -9.91 21.35
C ASP A 47 6.07 -9.03 20.10
N PRO A 48 6.81 -9.51 19.09
CA PRO A 48 7.19 -8.71 17.93
C PRO A 48 5.99 -8.13 17.17
N ASN A 49 4.92 -8.91 17.03
CA ASN A 49 3.73 -8.55 16.28
C ASN A 49 2.89 -7.50 17.03
N TRP A 50 2.75 -7.62 18.34
CA TRP A 50 2.08 -6.61 19.16
C TRP A 50 2.92 -5.34 19.35
N ARG A 51 4.26 -5.45 19.38
CA ARG A 51 5.14 -4.27 19.32
C ARG A 51 4.95 -3.51 18.01
N ALA A 52 4.93 -4.24 16.88
CA ALA A 52 4.71 -3.67 15.57
C ALA A 52 3.32 -3.00 15.46
N PHE A 53 2.30 -3.63 16.04
CA PHE A 53 0.96 -3.04 16.17
C PHE A 53 0.98 -1.69 16.90
N ILE A 54 1.65 -1.61 18.06
CA ILE A 54 1.78 -0.36 18.83
C ILE A 54 2.59 0.69 18.04
N LEU A 55 3.66 0.30 17.35
CA LEU A 55 4.44 1.19 16.50
C LEU A 55 3.60 1.78 15.36
N LYS A 56 2.76 0.96 14.71
CA LYS A 56 1.82 1.40 13.68
C LYS A 56 0.80 2.40 14.26
N MET A 57 0.25 2.13 15.44
CA MET A 57 -0.65 3.08 16.12
C MET A 57 0.02 4.44 16.38
N ILE A 58 1.31 4.45 16.75
CA ILE A 58 2.07 5.69 16.90
C ILE A 58 2.24 6.39 15.54
N ALA A 59 2.54 5.64 14.47
CA ALA A 59 2.66 6.17 13.11
C ALA A 59 1.36 6.85 12.64
N ASP A 60 0.21 6.19 12.80
CA ASP A 60 -1.11 6.73 12.42
C ASP A 60 -1.37 8.12 13.03
N ARG A 61 -0.97 8.31 14.28
CA ARG A 61 -1.17 9.57 15.01
C ARG A 61 -0.28 10.69 14.50
N TYR A 62 0.97 10.38 14.14
CA TYR A 62 1.83 11.35 13.49
C TYR A 62 1.34 11.67 12.08
N ASN A 63 0.91 10.66 11.31
CA ASN A 63 0.34 10.84 9.97
C ASN A 63 -0.85 11.79 10.02
N ARG A 64 -1.73 11.61 11.01
CA ARG A 64 -2.93 12.43 11.20
C ARG A 64 -2.65 13.91 11.43
N GLU A 65 -1.57 14.21 12.15
CA GLU A 65 -1.08 15.57 12.39
C GLU A 65 -0.15 16.07 11.27
N GLU A 66 -0.14 15.39 10.11
CA GLU A 66 0.70 15.71 8.95
C GLU A 66 2.20 15.73 9.27
N ARG A 67 2.61 15.02 10.32
CA ARG A 67 4.00 14.82 10.73
C ARG A 67 4.59 13.64 9.96
N ILE A 68 4.72 13.82 8.65
CA ILE A 68 5.02 12.75 7.68
C ILE A 68 6.37 12.08 7.98
N GLU A 69 7.41 12.84 8.31
CA GLU A 69 8.74 12.28 8.61
C GLU A 69 8.69 11.33 9.83
N GLU A 70 8.03 11.74 10.92
CA GLU A 70 7.86 10.86 12.07
C GLU A 70 6.97 9.67 11.76
N SER A 71 5.87 9.89 11.04
CA SER A 71 4.95 8.83 10.60
C SER A 71 5.68 7.73 9.83
N VAL A 72 6.39 8.08 8.75
CA VAL A 72 7.15 7.14 7.92
C VAL A 72 8.19 6.39 8.75
N ARG A 73 8.89 7.08 9.65
CA ARG A 73 9.85 6.43 10.56
C ARG A 73 9.18 5.34 11.40
N TYR A 74 8.01 5.61 12.00
CA TYR A 74 7.32 4.60 12.82
C TYR A 74 6.69 3.49 11.99
N TYR A 75 6.17 3.77 10.80
CA TYR A 75 5.68 2.71 9.90
C TYR A 75 6.80 1.75 9.49
N ARG A 76 8.01 2.25 9.17
CA ARG A 76 9.15 1.38 8.88
C ARG A 76 9.55 0.55 10.08
N LEU A 77 9.65 1.17 11.26
CA LEU A 77 9.92 0.43 12.49
C LEU A 77 8.88 -0.67 12.75
N ALA A 78 7.59 -0.40 12.47
CA ALA A 78 6.54 -1.40 12.57
C ALA A 78 6.78 -2.53 11.56
N HIS A 79 6.98 -2.20 10.27
CA HIS A 79 7.26 -3.16 9.20
C HIS A 79 8.43 -4.09 9.55
N ASP A 80 9.55 -3.53 9.98
CA ASP A 80 10.76 -4.26 10.36
C ASP A 80 10.57 -5.12 11.63
N SER A 81 9.56 -4.81 12.45
CA SER A 81 9.30 -5.52 13.72
C SER A 81 8.31 -6.67 13.59
N PHE A 82 7.46 -6.69 12.56
CA PHE A 82 6.53 -7.80 12.36
C PHE A 82 7.31 -9.10 12.14
N ASP A 83 6.82 -10.19 12.74
CA ASP A 83 7.33 -11.55 12.54
C ASP A 83 6.23 -12.40 11.89
N PRO A 84 6.23 -12.51 10.54
CA PRO A 84 5.28 -13.34 9.80
C PRO A 84 5.38 -14.84 10.11
N LEU A 85 6.47 -15.28 10.77
CA LEU A 85 6.67 -16.68 11.16
C LEU A 85 6.11 -16.96 12.56
N ALA A 86 5.78 -15.93 13.34
CA ALA A 86 5.20 -16.11 14.66
C ALA A 86 3.74 -16.59 14.57
N PRO A 87 3.31 -17.51 15.47
CA PRO A 87 1.98 -18.11 15.41
C PRO A 87 0.81 -17.13 15.51
N ASN A 88 1.04 -15.94 16.09
CA ASN A 88 0.04 -14.91 16.30
C ASN A 88 0.04 -13.83 15.21
N PHE A 89 0.79 -13.99 14.13
CA PHE A 89 0.86 -12.99 13.07
C PHE A 89 -0.52 -12.68 12.46
N LEU A 90 -1.35 -13.71 12.29
CA LEU A 90 -2.72 -13.54 11.76
C LEU A 90 -3.59 -12.63 12.64
N ASP A 91 -3.30 -12.51 13.94
CA ASP A 91 -4.05 -11.61 14.82
C ASP A 91 -3.81 -10.13 14.49
N VAL A 92 -2.70 -9.82 13.79
CA VAL A 92 -2.27 -8.45 13.44
C VAL A 92 -2.11 -8.23 11.94
N VAL A 93 -2.47 -9.20 11.08
CA VAL A 93 -2.21 -9.15 9.64
C VAL A 93 -2.84 -7.93 8.95
N GLY A 94 -4.04 -7.53 9.37
CA GLY A 94 -4.67 -6.29 8.87
C GLY A 94 -3.86 -5.04 9.22
N THR A 95 -3.19 -5.02 10.38
CA THR A 95 -2.32 -3.92 10.78
C THR A 95 -1.01 -3.92 9.99
N TYR A 96 -0.45 -5.10 9.73
CA TYR A 96 0.70 -5.27 8.85
C TYR A 96 0.42 -4.72 7.45
N CYS A 97 -0.69 -5.15 6.83
CA CYS A 97 -1.07 -4.70 5.49
C CYS A 97 -1.39 -3.20 5.46
N SER A 98 -2.05 -2.67 6.50
CA SER A 98 -2.32 -1.23 6.62
C SER A 98 -1.03 -0.40 6.72
N ALA A 99 -0.01 -0.88 7.46
CA ALA A 99 1.28 -0.21 7.52
C ALA A 99 1.99 -0.21 6.16
N LEU A 100 1.96 -1.34 5.44
CA LEU A 100 2.50 -1.43 4.08
C LEU A 100 1.79 -0.50 3.10
N TYR A 101 0.46 -0.46 3.14
CA TYR A 101 -0.35 0.42 2.28
C TYR A 101 0.07 1.88 2.45
N ARG A 102 0.29 2.30 3.71
CA ARG A 102 0.77 3.64 4.03
C ARG A 102 2.20 3.90 3.58
N LEU A 103 3.11 2.94 3.77
CA LEU A 103 4.49 3.07 3.28
C LEU A 103 4.54 3.16 1.76
N ILE A 104 3.68 2.45 1.04
CA ILE A 104 3.61 2.55 -0.43
C ILE A 104 3.24 3.98 -0.82
N GLY A 105 2.08 4.46 -0.34
CA GLY A 105 1.56 5.78 -0.69
C GLY A 105 2.45 6.95 -0.26
N ASP A 106 2.97 6.91 0.97
CA ASP A 106 3.69 8.03 1.57
C ASP A 106 5.21 7.99 1.30
N PHE A 107 5.74 6.87 0.76
CA PHE A 107 7.19 6.72 0.59
C PHE A 107 7.62 5.91 -0.63
N TYR A 108 7.16 4.67 -0.82
CA TYR A 108 7.78 3.79 -1.83
C TYR A 108 7.49 4.20 -3.27
N LEU A 109 6.35 4.84 -3.55
CA LEU A 109 6.03 5.34 -4.90
C LEU A 109 7.05 6.37 -5.41
N ASP A 110 7.61 7.18 -4.51
CA ASP A 110 8.60 8.21 -4.82
C ASP A 110 10.04 7.76 -4.53
N SER A 111 10.23 6.51 -4.11
CA SER A 111 11.54 5.97 -3.78
C SER A 111 12.26 5.38 -4.99
N ASP A 112 13.59 5.43 -5.00
CA ASP A 112 14.43 4.75 -6.00
C ASP A 112 14.54 3.22 -5.77
N SER A 113 13.59 2.61 -5.05
CA SER A 113 13.61 1.21 -4.63
C SER A 113 12.37 0.46 -5.16
N PRO A 114 12.36 0.09 -6.45
CA PRO A 114 11.23 -0.65 -7.04
C PRO A 114 11.02 -2.02 -6.40
N GLU A 115 12.05 -2.61 -5.79
CA GLU A 115 11.97 -3.84 -5.01
C GLU A 115 11.09 -3.66 -3.77
N ASP A 116 11.25 -2.57 -3.02
CA ASP A 116 10.46 -2.33 -1.81
C ASP A 116 8.98 -2.12 -2.16
N LEU A 117 8.70 -1.37 -3.22
CA LEU A 117 7.35 -1.21 -3.77
C LEU A 117 6.75 -2.57 -4.13
N PHE A 118 7.47 -3.37 -4.93
CA PHE A 118 7.02 -4.69 -5.34
C PHE A 118 6.75 -5.62 -4.15
N VAL A 119 7.69 -5.72 -3.21
CA VAL A 119 7.58 -6.60 -2.03
C VAL A 119 6.42 -6.16 -1.15
N ALA A 120 6.25 -4.86 -0.87
CA ALA A 120 5.15 -4.35 -0.08
C ALA A 120 3.80 -4.69 -0.72
N THR A 121 3.66 -4.48 -2.03
CA THR A 121 2.41 -4.76 -2.74
C THR A 121 2.09 -6.25 -2.79
N VAL A 122 3.07 -7.11 -3.08
CA VAL A 122 2.87 -8.57 -3.07
C VAL A 122 2.53 -9.08 -1.67
N SER A 123 3.11 -8.49 -0.63
CA SER A 123 2.81 -8.84 0.76
C SER A 123 1.35 -8.54 1.11
N ILE A 124 0.82 -7.38 0.70
CA ILE A 124 -0.61 -7.06 0.87
C ILE A 124 -1.49 -8.06 0.10
N LEU A 125 -1.15 -8.35 -1.16
CA LEU A 125 -1.90 -9.30 -2.00
C LEU A 125 -1.92 -10.72 -1.40
N SER A 126 -0.87 -11.12 -0.69
CA SER A 126 -0.78 -12.46 -0.08
C SER A 126 -1.78 -12.68 1.06
N TYR A 127 -2.32 -11.60 1.63
CA TYR A 127 -3.31 -11.63 2.71
C TYR A 127 -4.62 -10.95 2.32
N TRP A 128 -4.85 -10.75 1.04
CA TRP A 128 -5.96 -9.95 0.53
C TRP A 128 -7.33 -10.40 1.00
N ASP A 129 -7.55 -11.72 1.14
CA ASP A 129 -8.82 -12.27 1.61
C ASP A 129 -9.10 -11.98 3.09
N GLU A 130 -8.07 -11.60 3.86
CA GLU A 130 -8.17 -11.18 5.26
C GLU A 130 -8.43 -9.66 5.39
N LEU A 131 -8.42 -8.93 4.27
CA LEU A 131 -8.62 -7.48 4.23
C LEU A 131 -10.01 -7.14 3.70
N ASP A 132 -10.67 -6.22 4.37
CA ASP A 132 -11.96 -5.67 3.92
C ASP A 132 -11.76 -4.53 2.91
N PHE A 133 -10.89 -4.77 1.91
CA PHE A 133 -10.61 -3.76 0.88
C PHE A 133 -11.78 -3.60 -0.08
N ASP A 134 -12.19 -2.35 -0.27
CA ASP A 134 -13.18 -2.00 -1.28
C ASP A 134 -12.60 -2.03 -2.71
N VAL A 135 -13.45 -1.85 -3.72
CA VAL A 135 -13.01 -1.89 -5.13
C VAL A 135 -11.88 -0.89 -5.40
N PHE A 136 -11.93 0.29 -4.79
CA PHE A 136 -10.95 1.34 -4.99
C PHE A 136 -9.59 0.96 -4.39
N GLU A 137 -9.56 0.51 -3.14
CA GLU A 137 -8.33 0.06 -2.47
C GLU A 137 -7.68 -1.11 -3.24
N ARG A 138 -8.50 -2.02 -3.75
CA ARG A 138 -8.04 -3.13 -4.59
C ARG A 138 -7.41 -2.64 -5.89
N SER A 139 -8.08 -1.73 -6.60
CA SER A 139 -7.56 -1.13 -7.84
C SER A 139 -6.24 -0.39 -7.62
N MET A 140 -6.11 0.31 -6.49
CA MET A 140 -4.88 1.01 -6.09
C MET A 140 -3.72 0.03 -5.89
N VAL A 141 -3.90 -1.02 -5.09
CA VAL A 141 -2.84 -2.01 -4.82
C VAL A 141 -2.41 -2.72 -6.10
N LEU A 142 -3.33 -3.06 -7.00
CA LEU A 142 -2.97 -3.66 -8.30
C LEU A 142 -2.20 -2.68 -9.19
N SER A 143 -2.60 -1.41 -9.23
CA SER A 143 -1.90 -0.37 -10.00
C SER A 143 -0.47 -0.15 -9.47
N TRP A 144 -0.28 -0.18 -8.16
CA TRP A 144 1.05 -0.15 -7.54
C TRP A 144 1.90 -1.36 -7.90
N LEU A 145 1.31 -2.56 -7.99
CA LEU A 145 2.04 -3.75 -8.43
C LEU A 145 2.51 -3.61 -9.88
N VAL A 146 1.63 -3.10 -10.76
CA VAL A 146 1.98 -2.83 -12.16
C VAL A 146 3.13 -1.84 -12.23
N ASN A 147 3.06 -0.75 -11.46
CA ASN A 147 4.10 0.25 -11.40
C ASN A 147 5.44 -0.35 -10.93
N GLY A 148 5.44 -1.07 -9.80
CA GLY A 148 6.64 -1.75 -9.29
C GLY A 148 7.24 -2.72 -10.30
N LEU A 149 6.43 -3.53 -10.97
CA LEU A 149 6.88 -4.44 -12.03
C LEU A 149 7.47 -3.68 -13.24
N GLN A 150 6.86 -2.58 -13.66
CA GLN A 150 7.42 -1.76 -14.74
C GLN A 150 8.75 -1.14 -14.36
N GLN A 151 8.88 -0.63 -13.13
CA GLN A 151 10.14 -0.10 -12.62
C GLN A 151 11.21 -1.19 -12.54
N LEU A 152 10.89 -2.40 -12.05
CA LEU A 152 11.80 -3.56 -12.05
C LEU A 152 12.22 -3.94 -13.48
N GLY A 153 11.27 -3.96 -14.42
CA GLY A 153 11.56 -4.21 -15.85
C GLY A 153 12.55 -3.21 -16.42
N HIS A 154 12.43 -1.94 -16.03
CA HIS A 154 13.35 -0.89 -16.44
C HIS A 154 14.72 -1.04 -15.77
N HIS A 155 14.73 -1.23 -14.44
CA HIS A 155 15.93 -1.33 -13.62
C HIS A 155 16.80 -2.52 -14.05
N PHE A 156 16.20 -3.69 -14.20
CA PHE A 156 16.90 -4.92 -14.57
C PHE A 156 16.96 -5.19 -16.08
N ARG A 157 16.31 -4.34 -16.90
CA ARG A 157 16.19 -4.50 -18.36
C ARG A 157 15.67 -5.90 -18.74
N ALA A 158 14.63 -6.35 -18.05
CA ALA A 158 14.12 -7.70 -18.16
C ALA A 158 12.64 -7.71 -18.58
N GLU A 159 12.37 -8.21 -19.78
CA GLU A 159 11.04 -8.22 -20.42
C GLU A 159 9.99 -8.99 -19.60
N VAL A 160 10.43 -9.99 -18.83
CA VAL A 160 9.53 -10.79 -17.98
C VAL A 160 8.72 -9.92 -17.01
N PHE A 161 9.31 -8.85 -16.49
CA PHE A 161 8.59 -7.95 -15.58
C PHE A 161 7.56 -7.10 -16.32
N TYR A 162 7.83 -6.65 -17.55
CA TYR A 162 6.84 -5.94 -18.36
C TYR A 162 5.66 -6.85 -18.74
N ARG A 163 5.93 -8.12 -19.06
CA ARG A 163 4.88 -9.10 -19.33
C ARG A 163 4.04 -9.41 -18.08
N ALA A 164 4.68 -9.51 -16.92
CA ALA A 164 3.97 -9.64 -15.64
C ALA A 164 3.12 -8.40 -15.35
N ALA A 165 3.66 -7.20 -15.55
CA ALA A 165 2.95 -5.93 -15.38
C ALA A 165 1.70 -5.87 -16.28
N LEU A 166 1.81 -6.30 -17.54
CA LEU A 166 0.67 -6.38 -18.45
C LEU A 166 -0.40 -7.36 -17.97
N ALA A 167 0.00 -8.55 -17.49
CA ALA A 167 -0.94 -9.52 -16.95
C ALA A 167 -1.71 -8.97 -15.74
N VAL A 168 -1.02 -8.28 -14.83
CA VAL A 168 -1.65 -7.65 -13.66
C VAL A 168 -2.55 -6.49 -14.08
N ALA A 169 -2.12 -5.63 -15.01
CA ALA A 169 -2.92 -4.51 -15.49
C ALA A 169 -4.22 -4.98 -16.16
N LEU A 170 -4.18 -6.09 -16.90
CA LEU A 170 -5.38 -6.71 -17.46
C LEU A 170 -6.31 -7.26 -16.38
N ALA A 171 -5.76 -7.88 -15.33
CA ALA A 171 -6.55 -8.33 -14.19
C ALA A 171 -7.21 -7.15 -13.47
N ALA A 172 -6.48 -6.06 -13.24
CA ALA A 172 -7.00 -4.83 -12.64
C ALA A 172 -8.12 -4.22 -13.49
N HIS A 173 -7.97 -4.18 -14.81
CA HIS A 173 -9.00 -3.68 -15.72
C HIS A 173 -10.31 -4.49 -15.69
N HIS A 174 -10.26 -5.77 -15.31
CA HIS A 174 -11.47 -6.55 -15.06
C HIS A 174 -12.12 -6.28 -13.69
N VAL A 175 -11.40 -5.67 -12.75
CA VAL A 175 -11.93 -5.23 -11.45
C VAL A 175 -12.69 -3.92 -11.62
N ASP A 176 -12.05 -2.94 -12.27
CA ASP A 176 -12.65 -1.66 -12.62
C ASP A 176 -12.14 -1.20 -13.99
N SER A 177 -13.00 -1.31 -15.01
CA SER A 177 -12.63 -0.98 -16.38
C SER A 177 -12.52 0.52 -16.61
N ASP A 178 -13.15 1.31 -15.75
CA ASP A 178 -13.34 2.74 -15.95
C ASP A 178 -12.40 3.57 -15.07
N ASP A 179 -11.73 2.92 -14.10
CA ASP A 179 -10.70 3.52 -13.27
C ASP A 179 -9.54 4.08 -14.13
N PRO A 180 -9.31 5.40 -14.10
CA PRO A 180 -8.25 6.03 -14.88
C PRO A 180 -6.82 5.57 -14.52
N ALA A 181 -6.54 5.24 -13.26
CA ALA A 181 -5.22 4.76 -12.82
C ALA A 181 -4.93 3.36 -13.39
N ILE A 182 -5.97 2.53 -13.51
CA ILE A 182 -5.86 1.22 -14.17
C ILE A 182 -5.64 1.40 -15.69
N LEU A 183 -6.37 2.30 -16.33
CA LEU A 183 -6.19 2.57 -17.76
C LEU A 183 -4.79 3.11 -18.08
N GLU A 184 -4.27 4.02 -17.26
CA GLU A 184 -2.88 4.48 -17.38
C GLU A 184 -1.87 3.33 -17.21
N SER A 185 -2.06 2.50 -16.17
CA SER A 185 -1.22 1.33 -15.92
C SER A 185 -1.21 0.37 -17.12
N LEU A 186 -2.37 0.14 -17.71
CA LEU A 186 -2.55 -0.72 -18.88
C LEU A 186 -1.92 -0.13 -20.15
N LEU A 187 -2.05 1.18 -20.37
CA LEU A 187 -1.40 1.91 -21.46
C LEU A 187 0.12 1.69 -21.41
N TYR A 188 0.74 1.96 -20.26
CA TYR A 188 2.18 1.80 -20.09
C TYR A 188 2.62 0.35 -20.22
N ALA A 189 1.81 -0.59 -19.74
CA ALA A 189 2.16 -2.01 -19.82
C ALA A 189 2.16 -2.51 -21.27
N TYR A 190 1.17 -2.12 -22.08
CA TYR A 190 1.17 -2.42 -23.52
C TYR A 190 2.34 -1.76 -24.23
N PHE A 191 2.62 -0.48 -23.93
CA PHE A 191 3.75 0.22 -24.53
C PHE A 191 5.08 -0.47 -24.22
N ASN A 192 5.35 -0.81 -22.95
CA ASN A 192 6.57 -1.48 -22.53
C ASN A 192 6.72 -2.92 -23.06
N CYS A 193 5.62 -3.52 -23.56
CA CYS A 193 5.64 -4.79 -24.28
C CYS A 193 5.69 -4.62 -25.81
N ASP A 194 6.04 -3.44 -26.31
CA ASP A 194 6.08 -3.08 -27.73
C ASP A 194 4.74 -3.25 -28.48
N GLN A 195 3.61 -3.22 -27.76
CA GLN A 195 2.26 -3.33 -28.32
C GLN A 195 1.62 -1.95 -28.53
N VAL A 196 2.29 -1.09 -29.29
CA VAL A 196 1.91 0.33 -29.51
C VAL A 196 0.47 0.48 -30.02
N GLY A 197 -0.02 -0.45 -30.85
CA GLY A 197 -1.40 -0.44 -31.33
C GLY A 197 -2.42 -0.61 -30.19
N ARG A 198 -2.18 -1.54 -29.26
CA ARG A 198 -3.03 -1.74 -28.07
C ARG A 198 -2.91 -0.59 -27.09
N ALA A 199 -1.69 -0.05 -26.91
CA ALA A 199 -1.49 1.15 -26.11
C ALA A 199 -2.35 2.32 -26.65
N ARG A 200 -2.43 2.49 -27.97
CA ARG A 200 -3.29 3.54 -28.57
C ARG A 200 -4.77 3.32 -28.29
N GLU A 201 -5.28 2.09 -28.40
CA GLU A 201 -6.67 1.78 -28.05
C GLU A 201 -6.99 2.18 -26.60
N VAL A 202 -6.08 1.89 -25.66
CA VAL A 202 -6.24 2.27 -24.26
C VAL A 202 -6.16 3.78 -24.05
N TYR A 203 -5.28 4.48 -24.77
CA TYR A 203 -5.19 5.94 -24.71
C TYR A 203 -6.51 6.61 -25.15
N GLU A 204 -7.15 6.10 -26.21
CA GLU A 204 -8.48 6.57 -26.63
C GLU A 204 -9.51 6.37 -25.52
N MET A 205 -9.51 5.22 -24.85
CA MET A 205 -10.37 4.97 -23.68
C MET A 205 -10.11 5.95 -22.54
N VAL A 206 -8.85 6.30 -22.27
CA VAL A 206 -8.50 7.34 -21.29
C VAL A 206 -9.14 8.66 -21.73
N LEU A 207 -8.93 9.12 -22.96
CA LEU A 207 -9.45 10.40 -23.42
C LEU A 207 -10.98 10.52 -23.33
N GLU A 208 -11.71 9.45 -23.61
CA GLU A 208 -13.18 9.40 -23.58
C GLU A 208 -13.77 9.52 -22.17
N ARG A 209 -13.09 8.96 -21.15
CA ARG A 209 -13.65 8.76 -19.81
C ARG A 209 -13.21 9.81 -18.80
N SER A 210 -12.28 10.67 -19.19
CA SER A 210 -11.36 11.33 -18.27
C SER A 210 -11.42 12.86 -18.32
N GLU A 211 -12.58 13.50 -18.52
CA GLU A 211 -12.64 14.98 -18.51
C GLU A 211 -12.14 15.61 -17.19
N ARG A 212 -12.10 14.84 -16.09
CA ARG A 212 -11.66 15.30 -14.75
C ARG A 212 -10.53 14.49 -14.10
N TYR A 213 -9.81 13.67 -14.86
CA TYR A 213 -8.70 12.92 -14.28
C TYR A 213 -7.48 13.80 -14.09
N GLU A 214 -6.98 13.83 -12.86
CA GLU A 214 -5.83 14.63 -12.44
C GLU A 214 -4.56 14.32 -13.25
N TYR A 215 -4.39 13.08 -13.71
CA TYR A 215 -3.20 12.65 -14.45
C TYR A 215 -3.39 12.56 -15.97
N ARG A 216 -4.49 13.09 -16.51
CA ARG A 216 -4.76 13.09 -17.96
C ARG A 216 -3.63 13.75 -18.76
N ASP A 217 -3.14 14.89 -18.27
CA ASP A 217 -2.08 15.63 -18.96
C ASP A 217 -0.76 14.85 -19.00
N ARG A 218 -0.47 14.08 -17.94
CA ARG A 218 0.69 13.17 -17.90
C ARG A 218 0.60 12.10 -18.98
N VAL A 219 -0.57 11.47 -19.11
CA VAL A 219 -0.82 10.45 -20.14
C VAL A 219 -0.70 11.04 -21.55
N ILE A 220 -1.27 12.22 -21.80
CA ILE A 220 -1.15 12.92 -23.09
C ILE A 220 0.32 13.22 -23.41
N GLN A 221 1.07 13.72 -22.42
CA GLN A 221 2.48 14.04 -22.61
C GLN A 221 3.31 12.79 -22.90
N PHE A 222 3.05 11.69 -22.19
CA PHE A 222 3.69 10.40 -22.47
C PHE A 222 3.47 9.95 -23.91
N VAL A 223 2.22 9.99 -24.40
CA VAL A 223 1.91 9.55 -25.77
C VAL A 223 2.60 10.44 -26.80
N LYS A 224 2.61 11.76 -26.60
CA LYS A 224 3.37 12.68 -27.49
C LYS A 224 4.84 12.34 -27.54
N ASP A 225 5.47 12.19 -26.38
CA ASP A 225 6.92 11.99 -26.26
C ASP A 225 7.38 10.62 -26.76
N ARG A 226 6.55 9.59 -26.56
CA ARG A 226 6.96 8.18 -26.74
C ARG A 226 6.30 7.48 -27.91
N MET A 227 5.13 7.94 -28.35
CA MET A 227 4.34 7.33 -29.43
C MET A 227 4.18 8.26 -30.65
N GLY A 228 4.51 9.55 -30.50
CA GLY A 228 4.58 10.57 -31.58
C GLY A 228 3.28 11.36 -31.80
N ASP A 229 3.42 12.55 -32.41
CA ASP A 229 2.35 13.57 -32.62
C ASP A 229 1.22 13.18 -33.60
N GLY A 230 1.25 11.97 -34.16
CA GLY A 230 0.24 11.45 -35.09
C GLY A 230 -0.97 10.83 -34.38
N VAL A 231 -1.29 11.35 -33.19
CA VAL A 231 -2.39 10.95 -32.31
C VAL A 231 -3.36 12.12 -32.15
#